data_AF-A0A286TXK9-F1
#
_entry.id   AF-A0A286TXK9-F1
#
_cell.length_a   1.000
_cell.length_b   1.000
_cell.length_c   1.000
_cell.angle_alpha   90.00
_cell.angle_beta   90.00
_cell.angle_gamma   90.00
#
_symmetry.space_group_name_H-M   'P 1'
#
loop_
_entity.id
_entity.type
_entity.pdbx_description
1 polymer ?
#
loop_
_entity_poly.entity_id
_entity_poly.type
_entity_poly.pdbx_seq_one_letter_code
_entity_poly.pdbx_strand_id
1 'polypeptide(L)'
;MNIEIEEVGPCKKLLKFEVSKEAIEDEWQKQLKEISRMANLPGFRKGKAPRKLLERNYGDKIKEEVKRAVISDSYKEAIENNKLSPIGDPDVGDIDLELGKPLKFEVTLEVLPTFELGEYKGMQLKRKPVTVTDEDIDKALETLSRQRSQLTVVKSGKAKDEDVIICDCEVRVDDEIVWSDEELEVMVSGSHIVDINVPDLKDNLVGSKSGDKVTIDIELGDNFSVEQHRNKSAKMEISINEIKRPKSPEIDDELAKQVGYDTVGELKEFMSKRLEMEKKRMTEGEMQEQISSKLLEMADFDMPEDMVAHHTNERLHKYQLDLLNKGTPQEEIEKNMEDLKSASEESVVRDFKMSLVLEHIAEKERIFVTEDDVNRRISEMAGMYGLEPSDMRKQLEKMNSISNLRHQLRENKTLSLLMKEANIEEIKDEVKQKKDKEK
;
A
#
# COMPACT_ATOMS: atom_id res chain seq x y z
N MET A 1 44.24 -10.94 -12.48
CA MET A 1 42.89 -11.44 -12.20
C MET A 1 42.12 -11.40 -13.50
N ASN A 2 41.33 -12.43 -13.82
CA ASN A 2 40.47 -12.45 -14.99
C ASN A 2 39.02 -12.52 -14.54
N ILE A 3 38.15 -11.73 -15.17
CA ILE A 3 36.72 -11.65 -14.85
C ILE A 3 35.97 -11.87 -16.15
N GLU A 4 35.10 -12.87 -16.17
CA GLU A 4 34.19 -13.12 -17.27
C GLU A 4 32.76 -12.88 -16.77
N ILE A 5 31.98 -12.10 -17.52
CA ILE A 5 30.60 -11.75 -17.18
C ILE A 5 29.69 -12.47 -18.15
N GLU A 6 28.79 -13.30 -17.63
CA GLU A 6 27.78 -14.00 -18.39
C GLU A 6 26.39 -13.48 -18.01
N GLU A 7 25.58 -13.18 -19.02
CA GLU A 7 24.18 -12.77 -18.84
C GLU A 7 23.32 -14.03 -18.76
N VAL A 8 22.80 -14.32 -17.57
CA VAL A 8 22.02 -15.55 -17.29
C VAL A 8 20.51 -15.27 -17.31
N GLY A 9 20.13 -14.00 -17.25
CA GLY A 9 18.76 -13.53 -17.42
C GLY A 9 18.70 -12.02 -17.64
N PRO A 10 17.49 -11.44 -17.83
CA PRO A 10 17.32 -10.01 -18.10
C PRO A 10 17.86 -9.12 -16.96
N CYS A 11 17.80 -9.62 -15.73
CA CYS A 11 18.29 -8.94 -14.52
C CYS A 11 19.38 -9.71 -13.77
N LYS A 12 19.77 -10.91 -14.22
CA LYS A 12 20.73 -11.80 -13.52
C LYS A 12 22.05 -11.89 -14.28
N LYS A 13 23.14 -11.60 -13.59
CA LYS A 13 24.51 -11.67 -14.11
C LYS A 13 25.34 -12.65 -13.29
N LEU A 14 26.08 -13.52 -13.99
CA LEU A 14 27.04 -14.45 -13.41
C LEU A 14 28.45 -13.93 -13.67
N LEU A 15 29.17 -13.62 -12.60
CA LEU A 15 30.58 -13.24 -12.63
C LEU A 15 31.44 -14.47 -12.34
N LYS A 16 32.23 -14.87 -13.32
CA LYS A 16 33.23 -15.92 -13.19
C LYS A 16 34.59 -15.28 -12.92
N PHE A 17 35.11 -15.56 -11.74
CA PHE A 17 36.38 -15.03 -11.27
C PHE A 17 37.50 -16.06 -11.40
N GLU A 18 38.64 -15.65 -11.95
CA GLU A 18 39.87 -16.42 -11.91
C GLU A 18 40.99 -15.58 -11.26
N VAL A 19 41.34 -15.93 -10.03
CA VAL A 19 42.40 -15.28 -9.25
C VAL A 19 43.66 -16.12 -9.34
N SER A 20 44.77 -15.49 -9.73
CA SER A 20 46.05 -16.19 -9.88
C SER A 20 46.62 -16.61 -8.53
N LYS A 21 47.40 -17.70 -8.52
CA LYS A 21 48.11 -18.19 -7.33
C LYS A 21 48.98 -17.11 -6.66
N GLU A 22 49.54 -16.19 -7.44
CA GLU A 22 50.44 -15.13 -6.98
C GLU A 22 49.67 -14.11 -6.13
N ALA A 23 48.48 -13.70 -6.56
CA ALA A 23 47.63 -12.79 -5.80
C ALA A 23 47.15 -13.43 -4.48
N ILE A 24 46.87 -14.74 -4.49
CA ILE A 24 46.48 -15.49 -3.28
C ILE A 24 47.65 -15.58 -2.30
N GLU A 25 48.87 -15.84 -2.79
CA GLU A 25 50.08 -15.90 -1.96
C GLU A 25 50.42 -14.53 -1.34
N ASP A 26 50.25 -13.45 -2.09
CA ASP A 26 50.46 -12.09 -1.59
C ASP A 26 49.47 -11.77 -0.45
N GLU A 27 48.19 -12.12 -0.62
CA GLU A 27 47.18 -11.91 0.42
C GLU A 27 47.40 -12.83 1.62
N TRP A 28 47.82 -14.07 1.39
CA TRP A 28 48.25 -15.00 2.44
C TRP A 28 49.38 -14.41 3.30
N GLN A 29 50.38 -13.80 2.67
CA GLN A 29 51.47 -13.15 3.40
C GLN A 29 51.00 -11.94 4.22
N LYS A 30 50.03 -11.15 3.71
CA LYS A 30 49.45 -10.04 4.47
C LYS A 30 48.71 -10.56 5.71
N GLN A 31 47.82 -11.54 5.55
CA GLN A 31 47.04 -12.09 6.66
C GLN A 31 47.93 -12.78 7.70
N LEU A 32 48.98 -13.49 7.26
CA LEU A 32 49.96 -14.09 8.16
C LEU A 32 50.72 -13.04 8.98
N LYS A 33 51.01 -11.86 8.41
CA LYS A 33 51.65 -10.75 9.12
C LYS A 33 50.72 -10.12 10.16
N GLU A 34 49.44 -9.94 9.85
CA GLU A 34 48.43 -9.44 10.79
C GLU A 34 48.21 -10.41 11.94
N ILE A 35 48.01 -11.69 11.64
CA ILE A 35 47.85 -12.74 12.66
C ILE A 35 49.13 -12.87 13.50
N SER A 36 50.33 -12.73 12.93
CA SER A 36 51.59 -12.75 13.71
C SER A 36 51.64 -11.65 14.78
N ARG A 37 51.07 -10.47 14.52
CA ARG A 37 51.01 -9.36 15.48
C ARG A 37 50.06 -9.63 16.65
N MET A 38 48.97 -10.35 16.39
CA MET A 38 47.89 -10.59 17.36
C MET A 38 48.01 -11.93 18.09
N ALA A 39 48.56 -12.95 17.43
CA ALA A 39 48.62 -14.33 17.91
C ALA A 39 49.51 -14.45 19.15
N ASN A 40 48.99 -15.19 20.13
CA ASN A 40 49.71 -15.53 21.35
C ASN A 40 50.15 -16.99 21.28
N LEU A 41 51.41 -17.22 20.93
CA LEU A 41 51.99 -18.56 20.84
C LEU A 41 52.87 -18.83 22.08
N PRO A 42 52.65 -19.94 22.81
CA PRO A 42 53.48 -20.31 23.96
C PRO A 42 54.96 -20.34 23.57
N GLY A 43 55.79 -19.60 24.32
CA GLY A 43 57.23 -19.51 24.09
C GLY A 43 57.70 -18.43 23.11
N PHE A 44 56.78 -17.66 22.50
CA PHE A 44 57.15 -16.57 21.58
C PHE A 44 56.48 -15.25 21.96
N ARG A 45 57.25 -14.15 21.88
CA ARG A 45 56.69 -12.80 22.02
C ARG A 45 55.83 -12.47 20.80
N LYS A 46 54.69 -11.80 21.02
CA LYS A 46 53.80 -11.31 19.95
C LYS A 46 54.60 -10.66 18.81
N GLY A 47 54.31 -11.04 17.57
CA GLY A 47 55.01 -10.56 16.36
C GLY A 47 56.36 -11.22 16.05
N LYS A 48 56.84 -12.16 16.87
CA LYS A 48 58.15 -12.83 16.69
C LYS A 48 58.05 -14.35 16.53
N ALA A 49 56.83 -14.88 16.42
CA ALA A 49 56.62 -16.30 16.17
C ALA A 49 57.09 -16.71 14.76
N PRO A 50 57.78 -17.86 14.60
CA PRO A 50 58.18 -18.38 13.28
C PRO A 50 56.99 -18.70 12.37
N ARG A 51 57.11 -18.41 11.07
CA ARG A 51 56.04 -18.60 10.06
C ARG A 51 55.45 -20.02 10.07
N LYS A 52 56.29 -21.05 10.05
CA LYS A 52 55.86 -22.46 10.06
C LYS A 52 54.99 -22.83 11.27
N LEU A 53 55.23 -22.22 12.44
CA LEU A 53 54.43 -22.47 13.65
C LEU A 53 53.10 -21.69 13.63
N LEU A 54 53.07 -20.53 12.99
CA LEU A 54 51.83 -19.78 12.77
C LEU A 54 50.94 -20.51 11.77
N GLU A 55 51.49 -20.95 10.64
CA GLU A 55 50.77 -21.73 9.63
C GLU A 55 50.19 -23.02 10.22
N ARG A 56 50.93 -23.72 11.08
CA ARG A 56 50.43 -24.96 11.71
C ARG A 56 49.27 -24.74 12.69
N ASN A 57 49.25 -23.63 13.42
CA ASN A 57 48.24 -23.39 14.47
C ASN A 57 47.09 -22.48 14.02
N TYR A 58 47.31 -21.66 13.00
CA TYR A 58 46.37 -20.65 12.51
C TYR A 58 46.11 -20.76 11.00
N GLY A 59 46.70 -21.73 10.29
CA GLY A 59 46.58 -21.89 8.84
C GLY A 59 45.13 -21.91 8.35
N ASP A 60 44.25 -22.67 9.00
CA ASP A 60 42.84 -22.73 8.60
C ASP A 60 42.12 -21.38 8.78
N LYS A 61 42.44 -20.65 9.85
CA LYS A 61 41.89 -19.30 10.06
C LYS A 61 42.44 -18.30 9.05
N ILE A 62 43.74 -18.36 8.75
CA ILE A 62 44.37 -17.53 7.70
C ILE A 62 43.71 -17.84 6.35
N LYS A 63 43.45 -19.11 6.06
CA LYS A 63 42.80 -19.57 4.83
C LYS A 63 41.41 -18.97 4.66
N GLU A 64 40.58 -19.01 5.70
CA GLU A 64 39.25 -18.40 5.67
C GLU A 64 39.30 -16.87 5.52
N GLU A 65 40.21 -16.19 6.21
CA GLU A 65 40.37 -14.73 6.08
C GLU A 65 40.87 -14.32 4.69
N VAL A 66 41.86 -15.05 4.14
CA VAL A 66 42.36 -14.84 2.77
C VAL A 66 41.25 -15.08 1.76
N LYS A 67 40.48 -16.16 1.92
CA LYS A 67 39.33 -16.46 1.07
C LYS A 67 38.33 -15.29 1.07
N ARG A 68 37.92 -14.80 2.25
CA ARG A 68 37.00 -13.66 2.38
C ARG A 68 37.57 -12.38 1.75
N ALA A 69 38.84 -12.07 2.02
CA ALA A 69 39.49 -10.88 1.49
C ALA A 69 39.57 -10.92 -0.05
N VAL A 70 40.04 -12.04 -0.61
CA VAL A 70 40.15 -12.24 -2.06
C VAL A 70 38.78 -12.12 -2.74
N ILE A 71 37.74 -12.74 -2.19
CA ILE A 71 36.37 -12.65 -2.75
C ILE A 71 35.87 -11.20 -2.69
N SER A 72 35.98 -10.55 -1.53
CA SER A 72 35.52 -9.17 -1.32
C SER A 72 36.21 -8.18 -2.25
N ASP A 73 37.54 -8.25 -2.36
CA ASP A 73 38.33 -7.35 -3.19
C ASP A 73 38.07 -7.60 -4.68
N SER A 74 38.01 -8.87 -5.07
CA SER A 74 37.67 -9.29 -6.44
C SER A 74 36.29 -8.78 -6.86
N TYR A 75 35.30 -8.92 -5.98
CA TYR A 75 33.93 -8.49 -6.22
C TYR A 75 33.82 -6.97 -6.36
N LYS A 76 34.46 -6.21 -5.46
CA LYS A 76 34.49 -4.74 -5.54
C LYS A 76 35.15 -4.25 -6.83
N GLU A 77 36.28 -4.83 -7.20
CA GLU A 77 36.99 -4.48 -8.44
C GLU A 77 36.12 -4.78 -9.67
N ALA A 78 35.39 -5.90 -9.69
CA ALA A 78 34.47 -6.22 -10.77
C ALA A 78 33.31 -5.24 -10.89
N ILE A 79 32.70 -4.85 -9.77
CA ILE A 79 31.60 -3.86 -9.75
C ILE A 79 32.10 -2.53 -10.29
N GLU A 80 33.22 -2.02 -9.78
CA GLU A 80 33.76 -0.70 -10.14
C GLU A 80 34.19 -0.65 -11.61
N ASN A 81 34.93 -1.66 -12.08
CA ASN A 81 35.44 -1.70 -13.46
C ASN A 81 34.31 -1.83 -14.49
N ASN A 82 33.22 -2.51 -14.15
CA ASN A 82 32.10 -2.76 -15.05
C ASN A 82 30.89 -1.85 -14.79
N LYS A 83 31.01 -0.90 -13.85
CA LYS A 83 29.94 0.02 -13.43
C LYS A 83 28.61 -0.68 -13.12
N LEU A 84 28.70 -1.87 -12.53
CA LEU A 84 27.52 -2.62 -12.14
C LEU A 84 26.91 -1.98 -10.90
N SER A 85 25.58 -1.93 -10.84
CA SER A 85 24.84 -1.50 -9.66
C SER A 85 24.01 -2.69 -9.17
N PRO A 86 24.62 -3.61 -8.41
CA PRO A 86 23.92 -4.79 -7.92
C PRO A 86 22.81 -4.39 -6.95
N ILE A 87 21.71 -5.14 -6.98
CA ILE A 87 20.59 -5.01 -6.06
C ILE A 87 20.64 -6.18 -5.09
N GLY A 88 20.57 -5.88 -3.79
CA GLY A 88 20.65 -6.89 -2.75
C GLY A 88 22.05 -7.46 -2.55
N ASP A 89 22.10 -8.57 -1.81
CA ASP A 89 23.33 -9.29 -1.54
C ASP A 89 23.62 -10.30 -2.66
N PRO A 90 24.86 -10.41 -3.16
CA PRO A 90 25.22 -11.37 -4.19
C PRO A 90 25.21 -12.80 -3.63
N ASP A 91 24.79 -13.76 -4.47
CA ASP A 91 24.92 -15.18 -4.16
C ASP A 91 26.33 -15.65 -4.56
N VAL A 92 27.08 -16.12 -3.57
CA VAL A 92 28.45 -16.61 -3.75
C VAL A 92 28.40 -18.12 -3.63
N GLY A 93 28.75 -18.82 -4.72
CA GLY A 93 28.77 -20.28 -4.73
C GLY A 93 29.75 -20.88 -3.72
N ASP A 94 29.74 -22.21 -3.58
CA ASP A 94 30.70 -22.90 -2.73
C ASP A 94 32.13 -22.76 -3.27
N ILE A 95 32.99 -22.14 -2.46
CA ILE A 95 34.37 -21.85 -2.84
C ILE A 95 35.32 -22.70 -2.00
N ASP A 96 36.10 -23.56 -2.64
CA ASP A 96 37.24 -24.21 -2.00
C ASP A 96 38.54 -23.55 -2.45
N LEU A 97 39.28 -23.03 -1.48
CA LEU A 97 40.58 -22.44 -1.72
C LEU A 97 41.65 -23.50 -1.54
N GLU A 98 42.41 -23.82 -2.59
CA GLU A 98 43.57 -24.71 -2.46
C GLU A 98 44.86 -23.89 -2.57
N LEU A 99 45.72 -23.97 -1.55
CA LEU A 99 47.00 -23.27 -1.54
C LEU A 99 47.89 -23.72 -2.71
N GLY A 100 48.42 -22.75 -3.46
CA GLY A 100 49.29 -22.99 -4.61
C GLY A 100 48.57 -23.22 -5.95
N LYS A 101 47.22 -23.22 -5.95
CA LYS A 101 46.40 -23.27 -7.17
C LYS A 101 45.69 -21.92 -7.40
N PRO A 102 45.31 -21.60 -8.65
CA PRO A 102 44.41 -20.48 -8.91
C PRO A 102 43.03 -20.76 -8.28
N LEU A 103 42.39 -19.70 -7.78
CA LEU A 103 41.03 -19.77 -7.24
C LEU A 103 40.04 -19.44 -8.35
N LYS A 104 39.07 -20.33 -8.56
CA LYS A 104 37.93 -20.09 -9.43
C LYS A 104 36.67 -20.07 -8.60
N PHE A 105 35.86 -19.03 -8.78
CA PHE A 105 34.58 -18.93 -8.12
C PHE A 105 33.59 -18.15 -8.95
N GLU A 106 32.32 -18.39 -8.68
CA GLU A 106 31.21 -17.78 -9.38
C GLU A 106 30.39 -16.96 -8.39
N VAL A 107 29.98 -15.78 -8.81
CA VAL A 107 29.10 -14.90 -8.06
C VAL A 107 27.93 -14.53 -8.94
N THR A 108 26.72 -14.85 -8.48
CA THR A 108 25.49 -14.44 -9.14
C THR A 108 24.99 -13.17 -8.47
N LEU A 109 24.64 -12.17 -9.26
CA LEU A 109 24.03 -10.95 -8.76
C LEU A 109 22.88 -10.50 -9.65
N GLU A 110 21.95 -9.78 -9.04
CA GLU A 110 20.88 -9.10 -9.75
C GLU A 110 21.25 -7.63 -10.02
N VAL A 111 20.95 -7.13 -11.21
CA VAL A 111 21.05 -5.71 -11.58
C VAL A 111 19.72 -5.21 -12.10
N LEU A 112 19.52 -3.89 -12.03
CA LEU A 112 18.40 -3.26 -12.71
C LEU A 112 18.47 -3.54 -14.22
N PRO A 113 17.32 -3.82 -14.86
CA PRO A 113 17.27 -4.02 -16.29
C PRO A 113 17.60 -2.72 -17.03
N THR A 114 18.35 -2.83 -18.12
CA THR A 114 18.48 -1.75 -19.11
C THR A 114 17.37 -1.91 -20.13
N PHE A 115 16.51 -0.90 -20.29
CA PHE A 115 15.42 -0.90 -21.26
C PHE A 115 15.43 0.37 -22.08
N GLU A 116 14.86 0.28 -23.28
CA GLU A 116 14.55 1.45 -24.11
C GLU A 116 13.06 1.72 -24.05
N LEU A 117 12.69 2.96 -23.75
CA LEU A 117 11.29 3.38 -23.78
C LEU A 117 10.97 3.94 -25.17
N GLY A 118 9.83 3.52 -25.73
CA GLY A 118 9.28 4.06 -26.98
C GLY A 118 8.87 5.53 -26.89
N GLU A 119 7.99 5.97 -27.80
CA GLU A 119 7.50 7.36 -27.79
C GLU A 119 6.46 7.56 -26.67
N TYR A 120 6.89 8.19 -25.57
CA TYR A 120 6.06 8.52 -24.41
C TYR A 120 5.44 9.92 -24.46
N LYS A 121 5.83 10.76 -25.43
CA LYS A 121 5.28 12.11 -25.61
C LYS A 121 3.99 12.06 -26.43
N GLY A 122 3.05 12.98 -26.16
CA GLY A 122 1.81 13.05 -26.93
C GLY A 122 0.83 11.89 -26.67
N MET A 123 0.95 11.20 -25.53
CA MET A 123 0.02 10.15 -25.13
C MET A 123 -1.43 10.65 -25.18
N GLN A 124 -2.31 9.85 -25.79
CA GLN A 124 -3.73 10.16 -25.85
C GLN A 124 -4.39 9.88 -24.49
N LEU A 125 -4.86 10.89 -23.78
CA LEU A 125 -5.54 10.73 -22.49
C LEU A 125 -7.00 11.11 -22.63
N LYS A 126 -7.87 10.35 -21.95
CA LYS A 126 -9.29 10.66 -21.87
C LYS A 126 -9.57 11.42 -20.58
N ARG A 127 -10.22 12.57 -20.69
CA ARG A 127 -10.58 13.41 -19.56
C ARG A 127 -12.10 13.54 -19.46
N LYS A 128 -12.65 13.26 -18.28
CA LYS A 128 -14.05 13.58 -17.96
C LYS A 128 -14.22 15.08 -17.69
N PRO A 129 -15.37 15.68 -18.06
CA PRO A 129 -15.62 17.09 -17.79
C PRO A 129 -15.69 17.34 -16.28
N VAL A 130 -15.04 18.42 -15.83
CA VAL A 130 -15.05 18.85 -14.42
C VAL A 130 -16.26 19.74 -14.12
N THR A 131 -17.30 19.68 -14.95
CA THR A 131 -18.48 20.54 -14.79
C THR A 131 -19.32 20.06 -13.60
N VAL A 132 -19.50 20.94 -12.61
CA VAL A 132 -20.48 20.76 -11.53
C VAL A 132 -21.83 21.24 -12.04
N THR A 133 -22.84 20.39 -11.95
CA THR A 133 -24.21 20.75 -12.32
C THR A 133 -25.01 21.16 -11.10
N ASP A 134 -26.08 21.94 -11.28
CA ASP A 134 -26.98 22.29 -10.17
C ASP A 134 -27.56 21.04 -9.49
N GLU A 135 -27.82 19.97 -10.25
CA GLU A 135 -28.23 18.66 -9.72
C GLU A 135 -27.19 18.06 -8.77
N ASP A 136 -25.89 18.24 -9.01
CA ASP A 136 -24.82 17.75 -8.13
C ASP A 136 -24.79 18.54 -6.83
N ILE A 137 -25.01 19.86 -6.90
CA ILE A 137 -25.06 20.75 -5.74
C ILE A 137 -26.27 20.43 -4.88
N ASP A 138 -27.45 20.27 -5.50
CA ASP A 138 -28.68 19.95 -4.78
C ASP A 138 -28.58 18.57 -4.11
N LYS A 139 -28.00 17.55 -4.76
CA LYS A 139 -27.73 16.24 -4.13
C LYS A 139 -26.75 16.33 -2.96
N ALA A 140 -25.70 17.14 -3.08
CA ALA A 140 -24.75 17.35 -2.00
C ALA A 140 -25.41 18.03 -0.79
N LEU A 141 -26.29 19.01 -1.04
CA LEU A 141 -27.08 19.67 0.00
C LEU A 141 -28.12 18.75 0.63
N GLU A 142 -28.79 17.90 -0.16
CA GLU A 142 -29.69 16.87 0.35
C GLU A 142 -28.94 15.89 1.26
N THR A 143 -27.74 15.47 0.85
CA THR A 143 -26.90 14.59 1.67
C THR A 143 -26.49 15.27 2.98
N LEU A 144 -26.11 16.55 2.92
CA LEU A 144 -25.75 17.35 4.10
C LEU A 144 -26.96 17.52 5.04
N SER A 145 -28.14 17.82 4.49
CA SER A 145 -29.39 17.93 5.24
C SER A 145 -29.74 16.58 5.90
N ARG A 146 -29.65 15.47 5.17
CA ARG A 146 -29.85 14.11 5.70
C ARG A 146 -28.93 13.80 6.88
N GLN A 147 -27.64 14.15 6.79
CA GLN A 147 -26.67 13.96 7.87
C GLN A 147 -27.00 14.77 9.13
N ARG A 148 -27.77 15.86 9.00
CA ARG A 148 -28.20 16.72 10.12
C ARG A 148 -29.64 16.45 10.56
N SER A 149 -30.25 15.35 10.08
CA SER A 149 -31.61 15.00 10.45
C SER A 149 -31.74 14.77 11.95
N GLN A 150 -32.81 15.31 12.53
CA GLN A 150 -33.20 15.01 13.90
C GLN A 150 -34.33 14.00 13.90
N LEU A 151 -34.23 12.99 14.75
CA LEU A 151 -35.29 12.00 14.93
C LEU A 151 -36.45 12.64 15.72
N THR A 152 -37.61 12.73 15.08
CA THR A 152 -38.83 13.27 15.69
C THR A 152 -39.86 12.16 15.88
N VAL A 153 -40.47 12.09 17.07
CA VAL A 153 -41.50 11.11 17.39
C VAL A 153 -42.75 11.30 16.52
N VAL A 154 -43.20 10.22 15.88
CA VAL A 154 -44.43 10.16 15.09
C VAL A 154 -45.57 9.68 15.98
N LYS A 155 -46.36 10.63 16.51
CA LYS A 155 -47.49 10.33 17.42
C LYS A 155 -48.64 9.56 16.77
N SER A 156 -48.82 9.69 15.45
CA SER A 156 -49.86 8.99 14.72
C SER A 156 -49.45 8.82 13.26
N GLY A 157 -49.03 7.62 12.89
CA GLY A 157 -48.60 7.31 11.54
C GLY A 157 -48.20 5.85 11.39
N LYS A 158 -48.02 5.44 10.13
CA LYS A 158 -47.37 4.17 9.78
C LYS A 158 -45.88 4.42 9.59
N ALA A 159 -45.06 3.43 9.96
CA ALA A 159 -43.64 3.36 9.67
C ALA A 159 -43.43 3.41 8.16
N LYS A 160 -42.43 4.19 7.74
CA LYS A 160 -42.00 4.36 6.36
C LYS A 160 -40.55 3.93 6.21
N ASP A 161 -40.12 3.84 4.97
CA ASP A 161 -38.71 3.75 4.61
C ASP A 161 -37.92 4.89 5.27
N GLU A 162 -36.72 4.59 5.76
CA GLU A 162 -35.84 5.49 6.53
C GLU A 162 -36.31 5.89 7.95
N ASP A 163 -37.49 5.46 8.45
CA ASP A 163 -37.86 5.68 9.85
C ASP A 163 -36.99 4.81 10.80
N VAL A 164 -36.84 5.28 12.04
CA VAL A 164 -36.25 4.51 13.14
C VAL A 164 -37.37 4.09 14.08
N ILE A 165 -37.49 2.81 14.35
CA ILE A 165 -38.41 2.31 15.37
C ILE A 165 -37.66 2.07 16.68
N ILE A 166 -38.31 2.38 17.80
CA ILE A 166 -37.93 1.80 19.09
C ILE A 166 -38.82 0.58 19.28
N CYS A 167 -38.21 -0.58 19.43
CA CYS A 167 -38.93 -1.84 19.55
C CYS A 167 -38.26 -2.79 20.54
N ASP A 168 -39.08 -3.68 21.08
CA ASP A 168 -38.59 -4.84 21.82
C ASP A 168 -38.52 -6.00 20.84
N CYS A 169 -37.41 -6.71 20.84
CA CYS A 169 -37.14 -7.79 19.90
C CYS A 169 -36.90 -9.08 20.67
N GLU A 170 -37.65 -10.13 20.33
CA GLU A 170 -37.46 -11.48 20.86
C GLU A 170 -37.19 -12.45 19.72
N VAL A 171 -36.19 -13.30 19.87
CA VAL A 171 -35.85 -14.36 18.91
C VAL A 171 -36.10 -15.70 19.56
N ARG A 172 -36.91 -16.54 18.90
CA ARG A 172 -37.27 -17.88 19.35
C ARG A 172 -36.79 -18.96 18.39
N VAL A 173 -36.22 -20.03 18.93
CA VAL A 173 -35.87 -21.27 18.21
C VAL A 173 -36.66 -22.40 18.86
N ASP A 174 -37.44 -23.17 18.10
CA ASP A 174 -38.26 -24.27 18.61
C ASP A 174 -39.14 -23.87 19.83
N ASP A 175 -39.73 -22.68 19.79
CA ASP A 175 -40.55 -22.05 20.85
C ASP A 175 -39.81 -21.66 22.15
N GLU A 176 -38.48 -21.76 22.19
CA GLU A 176 -37.63 -21.25 23.28
C GLU A 176 -37.03 -19.88 22.91
N ILE A 177 -37.10 -18.90 23.82
CA ILE A 177 -36.47 -17.58 23.62
C ILE A 177 -34.95 -17.75 23.78
N VAL A 178 -34.22 -17.52 22.69
CA VAL A 178 -32.76 -17.63 22.65
C VAL A 178 -32.05 -16.28 22.77
N TRP A 179 -32.77 -15.20 22.47
CA TRP A 179 -32.30 -13.83 22.62
C TRP A 179 -33.47 -12.86 22.72
N SER A 180 -33.33 -11.84 23.55
CA SER A 180 -34.31 -10.77 23.68
C SER A 180 -33.60 -9.49 24.08
N ASP A 181 -34.05 -8.36 23.55
CA ASP A 181 -33.60 -7.03 23.96
C ASP A 181 -34.76 -6.04 23.88
N GLU A 182 -34.75 -5.07 24.79
CA GLU A 182 -35.81 -4.08 24.96
C GLU A 182 -35.30 -2.69 24.56
N GLU A 183 -36.20 -1.82 24.11
CA GLU A 183 -35.89 -0.44 23.69
C GLU A 183 -34.82 -0.31 22.58
N LEU A 184 -34.73 -1.29 21.68
CA LEU A 184 -33.79 -1.23 20.55
C LEU A 184 -34.18 -0.17 19.52
N GLU A 185 -33.20 0.63 19.09
CA GLU A 185 -33.35 1.53 17.94
C GLU A 185 -33.00 0.80 16.64
N VAL A 186 -34.01 0.52 15.82
CA VAL A 186 -33.87 -0.20 14.55
C VAL A 186 -34.27 0.69 13.39
N MET A 187 -33.39 0.82 12.40
CA MET A 187 -33.71 1.53 11.16
C MET A 187 -34.53 0.62 10.23
N VAL A 188 -35.71 1.08 9.81
CA VAL A 188 -36.65 0.31 8.98
C VAL A 188 -36.01 -0.11 7.63
N SER A 189 -35.16 0.75 7.06
CA SER A 189 -34.41 0.48 5.83
C SER A 189 -33.16 -0.38 6.01
N GLY A 190 -32.84 -0.76 7.25
CA GLY A 190 -31.71 -1.62 7.54
C GLY A 190 -31.97 -3.07 7.12
N SER A 191 -30.90 -3.85 7.08
CA SER A 191 -30.94 -5.30 6.83
C SER A 191 -30.43 -6.11 8.02
N HIS A 192 -30.13 -5.45 9.15
CA HIS A 192 -29.56 -6.09 10.33
C HIS A 192 -30.18 -5.48 11.59
N ILE A 193 -30.41 -6.33 12.59
CA ILE A 193 -30.72 -5.92 13.97
C ILE A 193 -29.61 -6.48 14.85
N VAL A 194 -28.80 -5.57 15.42
CA VAL A 194 -27.57 -5.94 16.14
C VAL A 194 -26.68 -6.81 15.22
N ASP A 195 -26.44 -8.08 15.56
CA ASP A 195 -25.61 -9.01 14.78
C ASP A 195 -26.43 -9.99 13.92
N ILE A 196 -27.75 -9.79 13.85
CA ILE A 196 -28.67 -10.69 13.15
C ILE A 196 -29.04 -10.10 11.80
N ASN A 197 -28.75 -10.82 10.71
CA ASN A 197 -29.15 -10.44 9.36
C ASN A 197 -30.65 -10.73 9.16
N VAL A 198 -31.39 -9.72 8.72
CA VAL A 198 -32.83 -9.79 8.44
C VAL A 198 -33.08 -9.16 7.07
N PRO A 199 -32.98 -9.94 5.97
CA PRO A 199 -33.07 -9.41 4.61
C PRO A 199 -34.38 -8.70 4.31
N ASP A 200 -35.50 -9.22 4.82
CA ASP A 200 -36.86 -8.73 4.54
C ASP A 200 -37.35 -7.74 5.61
N LEU A 201 -36.45 -7.18 6.43
CA LEU A 201 -36.81 -6.31 7.55
C LEU A 201 -37.66 -5.12 7.11
N LYS A 202 -37.24 -4.46 6.02
CA LYS A 202 -37.93 -3.31 5.44
C LYS A 202 -39.36 -3.63 5.04
N ASP A 203 -39.55 -4.71 4.29
CA ASP A 203 -40.87 -5.05 3.75
C ASP A 203 -41.87 -5.44 4.84
N ASN A 204 -41.38 -5.99 5.96
CA ASN A 204 -42.19 -6.37 7.11
C ASN A 204 -42.49 -5.21 8.08
N LEU A 205 -41.60 -4.21 8.18
CA LEU A 205 -41.78 -3.08 9.08
C LEU A 205 -42.50 -1.88 8.44
N VAL A 206 -42.39 -1.70 7.12
CA VAL A 206 -43.09 -0.62 6.42
C VAL A 206 -44.60 -0.82 6.50
N GLY A 207 -45.31 0.21 6.96
CA GLY A 207 -46.76 0.19 7.11
C GLY A 207 -47.27 -0.15 8.52
N SER A 208 -46.39 -0.63 9.39
CA SER A 208 -46.69 -0.95 10.80
C SER A 208 -46.84 0.32 11.65
N LYS A 209 -47.55 0.22 12.78
CA LYS A 209 -47.81 1.34 13.71
C LYS A 209 -47.16 1.07 15.06
N SER A 210 -47.01 2.13 15.85
CA SER A 210 -46.70 1.98 17.28
C SER A 210 -47.78 1.12 17.96
N GLY A 211 -47.34 0.10 18.67
CA GLY A 211 -48.14 -0.94 19.30
C GLY A 211 -48.34 -2.21 18.45
N ASP A 212 -47.91 -2.22 17.18
CA ASP A 212 -48.02 -3.41 16.33
C ASP A 212 -46.90 -4.42 16.66
N LYS A 213 -47.21 -5.70 16.50
CA LYS A 213 -46.28 -6.81 16.61
C LYS A 213 -46.06 -7.42 15.23
N VAL A 214 -44.81 -7.56 14.83
CA VAL A 214 -44.39 -8.15 13.55
C VAL A 214 -43.58 -9.39 13.85
N THR A 215 -43.87 -10.49 13.16
CA THR A 215 -43.08 -11.73 13.29
C THR A 215 -42.41 -12.03 11.94
N ILE A 216 -41.11 -12.22 11.97
CA ILE A 216 -40.27 -12.46 10.78
C ILE A 216 -39.52 -13.78 10.99
N ASP A 217 -39.56 -14.67 10.00
CA ASP A 217 -38.72 -15.87 9.99
C ASP A 217 -37.30 -15.47 9.56
N ILE A 218 -36.29 -15.88 10.34
CA ILE A 218 -34.88 -15.52 10.14
C ILE A 218 -33.97 -16.74 10.26
N GLU A 219 -32.75 -16.65 9.74
CA GLU A 219 -31.70 -17.63 9.96
C GLU A 219 -30.58 -17.03 10.79
N LEU A 220 -30.18 -17.74 11.85
CA LEU A 220 -29.09 -17.29 12.74
C LEU A 220 -27.74 -17.62 12.10
N GLY A 221 -26.88 -16.62 11.91
CA GLY A 221 -25.57 -16.82 11.27
C GLY A 221 -24.52 -17.51 12.18
N ASP A 222 -23.37 -17.84 11.59
CA ASP A 222 -22.23 -18.48 12.26
C ASP A 222 -21.65 -17.68 13.45
N ASN A 223 -21.88 -16.36 13.47
CA ASN A 223 -21.38 -15.45 14.50
C ASN A 223 -22.36 -15.23 15.66
N PHE A 224 -23.49 -15.96 15.72
CA PHE A 224 -24.46 -15.79 16.80
C PHE A 224 -23.87 -16.15 18.17
N SER A 225 -24.20 -15.35 19.20
CA SER A 225 -23.61 -15.43 20.54
C SER A 225 -23.77 -16.79 21.24
N VAL A 226 -24.78 -17.58 20.87
CA VAL A 226 -25.03 -18.92 21.43
C VAL A 226 -24.73 -20.00 20.39
N GLU A 227 -23.64 -20.74 20.59
CA GLU A 227 -23.13 -21.75 19.63
C GLU A 227 -24.18 -22.79 19.22
N GLN A 228 -25.07 -23.17 20.13
CA GLN A 228 -26.08 -24.22 19.91
C GLN A 228 -27.23 -23.82 18.99
N HIS A 229 -27.36 -22.51 18.69
CA HIS A 229 -28.41 -21.95 17.84
C HIS A 229 -27.88 -21.35 16.54
N ARG A 230 -26.58 -21.42 16.27
CA ARG A 230 -25.99 -21.02 14.98
C ARG A 230 -26.55 -21.89 13.84
N ASN A 231 -26.78 -21.27 12.68
CA ASN A 231 -27.34 -21.87 11.47
C ASN A 231 -28.71 -22.54 11.64
N LYS A 232 -29.48 -22.15 12.65
CA LYS A 232 -30.87 -22.59 12.83
C LYS A 232 -31.83 -21.51 12.37
N SER A 233 -32.98 -21.96 11.85
CA SER A 233 -34.13 -21.09 11.61
C SER A 233 -34.73 -20.65 12.94
N ALA A 234 -35.05 -19.36 13.06
CA ALA A 234 -35.63 -18.76 14.24
C ALA A 234 -36.78 -17.82 13.85
N LYS A 235 -37.65 -17.51 14.80
CA LYS A 235 -38.71 -16.50 14.65
C LYS A 235 -38.35 -15.28 15.45
N MET A 236 -38.26 -14.15 14.78
CA MET A 236 -38.06 -12.85 15.40
C MET A 236 -39.40 -12.14 15.56
N GLU A 237 -39.81 -11.89 16.80
CA GLU A 237 -40.98 -11.09 17.15
C GLU A 237 -40.52 -9.68 17.52
N ILE A 238 -40.94 -8.68 16.74
CA ILE A 238 -40.64 -7.27 16.92
C ILE A 238 -41.90 -6.56 17.42
N SER A 239 -41.87 -6.06 18.65
CA SER A 239 -42.95 -5.24 19.23
C SER A 239 -42.58 -3.77 19.10
N ILE A 240 -43.29 -3.02 18.26
CA ILE A 240 -42.96 -1.63 17.96
C ILE A 240 -43.52 -0.72 19.06
N ASN A 241 -42.65 -0.08 19.84
CA ASN A 241 -43.06 0.82 20.92
C ASN A 241 -43.26 2.25 20.41
N GLU A 242 -42.26 2.79 19.70
CA GLU A 242 -42.29 4.15 19.19
C GLU A 242 -41.74 4.21 17.75
N ILE A 243 -42.26 5.12 16.93
CA ILE A 243 -41.72 5.39 15.60
C ILE A 243 -41.13 6.79 15.63
N LYS A 244 -39.84 6.89 15.36
CA LYS A 244 -39.11 8.14 15.16
C LYS A 244 -38.85 8.34 13.68
N ARG A 245 -39.23 9.48 13.13
CA ARG A 245 -38.98 9.84 11.74
C ARG A 245 -37.80 10.81 11.66
N PRO A 246 -36.79 10.56 10.80
CA PRO A 246 -35.80 11.58 10.52
C PRO A 246 -36.50 12.78 9.88
N LYS A 247 -36.41 13.92 10.55
CA LYS A 247 -36.80 15.21 10.00
C LYS A 247 -35.52 15.93 9.60
N SER A 248 -35.17 15.81 8.32
CA SER A 248 -34.07 16.58 7.76
C SER A 248 -34.45 18.06 7.72
N PRO A 249 -33.54 18.97 8.10
CA PRO A 249 -33.78 20.40 7.97
C PRO A 249 -34.03 20.80 6.51
N GLU A 250 -34.90 21.77 6.29
CA GLU A 250 -35.07 22.33 4.95
C GLU A 250 -33.76 22.98 4.49
N ILE A 251 -33.52 23.01 3.18
CA ILE A 251 -32.32 23.61 2.61
C ILE A 251 -32.54 25.13 2.56
N ASP A 252 -32.37 25.77 3.72
CA ASP A 252 -32.61 27.19 3.98
C ASP A 252 -31.45 27.86 4.75
N ASP A 253 -31.58 29.16 5.02
CA ASP A 253 -30.52 29.93 5.69
C ASP A 253 -30.29 29.44 7.13
N GLU A 254 -31.23 28.72 7.74
CA GLU A 254 -31.04 28.10 9.05
C GLU A 254 -30.09 26.90 8.94
N LEU A 255 -30.25 26.05 7.93
CA LEU A 255 -29.30 24.97 7.63
C LEU A 255 -27.90 25.53 7.39
N ALA A 256 -27.78 26.61 6.59
CA ALA A 256 -26.51 27.28 6.34
C ALA A 256 -25.83 27.74 7.64
N LYS A 257 -26.58 28.37 8.54
CA LYS A 257 -26.06 28.81 9.85
C LYS A 257 -25.61 27.66 10.74
N GLN A 258 -26.29 26.52 10.71
CA GLN A 258 -25.88 25.33 11.46
C GLN A 258 -24.52 24.80 11.01
N VAL A 259 -24.15 24.99 9.74
CA VAL A 259 -22.86 24.58 9.19
C VAL A 259 -21.84 25.72 9.09
N GLY A 260 -22.16 26.90 9.63
CA GLY A 260 -21.24 28.03 9.77
C GLY A 260 -21.23 29.03 8.61
N TYR A 261 -22.30 29.08 7.81
CA TYR A 261 -22.47 30.04 6.71
C TYR A 261 -23.69 30.95 6.97
N ASP A 262 -23.67 32.18 6.46
CA ASP A 262 -24.75 33.13 6.77
C ASP A 262 -26.01 32.88 5.93
N THR A 263 -25.84 32.35 4.71
CA THR A 263 -26.94 32.08 3.75
C THR A 263 -26.77 30.78 2.99
N VAL A 264 -27.88 30.23 2.44
CA VAL A 264 -27.84 29.08 1.52
C VAL A 264 -27.04 29.39 0.27
N GLY A 265 -27.07 30.65 -0.20
CA GLY A 265 -26.31 31.06 -1.37
C GLY A 265 -24.81 30.84 -1.17
N GLU A 266 -24.28 31.27 -0.01
CA GLU A 266 -22.88 31.05 0.36
C GLU A 266 -22.56 29.55 0.51
N LEU A 267 -23.46 28.79 1.13
CA LEU A 267 -23.31 27.35 1.26
C LEU A 267 -23.27 26.65 -0.11
N LYS A 268 -24.16 27.03 -1.04
CA LYS A 268 -24.18 26.52 -2.42
C LYS A 268 -22.89 26.84 -3.16
N GLU A 269 -22.40 28.07 -3.06
CA GLU A 269 -21.14 28.46 -3.72
C GLU A 269 -19.95 27.68 -3.16
N PHE A 270 -19.90 27.51 -1.83
CA PHE A 270 -18.86 26.72 -1.18
C PHE A 270 -18.92 25.23 -1.59
N MET A 271 -20.12 24.64 -1.60
CA MET A 271 -20.33 23.27 -2.08
C MET A 271 -19.93 23.11 -3.55
N SER A 272 -20.26 24.08 -4.41
CA SER A 272 -19.86 24.08 -5.81
C SER A 272 -18.33 24.05 -5.96
N LYS A 273 -17.61 24.94 -5.26
CA LYS A 273 -16.13 24.98 -5.29
C LYS A 273 -15.51 23.69 -4.75
N ARG A 274 -16.10 23.11 -3.69
CA ARG A 274 -15.66 21.83 -3.12
C ARG A 274 -15.83 20.69 -4.12
N LEU A 275 -17.01 20.57 -4.73
CA LEU A 275 -17.31 19.55 -5.74
C LEU A 275 -16.43 19.72 -6.98
N GLU A 276 -16.16 20.96 -7.40
CA GLU A 276 -15.26 21.25 -8.52
C GLU A 276 -13.83 20.78 -8.20
N MET A 277 -13.32 21.09 -7.00
CA MET A 277 -12.00 20.64 -6.56
C MET A 277 -11.92 19.12 -6.44
N GLU A 278 -12.96 18.48 -5.95
CA GLU A 278 -13.05 17.02 -5.84
C GLU A 278 -13.08 16.36 -7.22
N LYS A 279 -13.97 16.81 -8.13
CA LYS A 279 -14.02 16.33 -9.52
C LYS A 279 -12.68 16.57 -10.23
N LYS A 280 -12.04 17.71 -10.01
CA LYS A 280 -10.72 18.01 -10.57
C LYS A 280 -9.68 17.01 -10.07
N ARG A 281 -9.61 16.76 -8.77
CA ARG A 281 -8.66 15.81 -8.16
C ARG A 281 -8.90 14.38 -8.66
N MET A 282 -10.16 13.95 -8.75
CA MET A 282 -10.52 12.64 -9.29
C MET A 282 -10.09 12.52 -10.75
N THR A 283 -10.40 13.52 -11.57
CA THR A 283 -10.06 13.52 -12.99
C THR A 283 -8.53 13.56 -13.21
N GLU A 284 -7.80 14.33 -12.41
CA GLU A 284 -6.33 14.34 -12.42
C GLU A 284 -5.77 12.96 -12.04
N GLY A 285 -6.32 12.31 -11.02
CA GLY A 285 -5.96 10.94 -10.64
C GLY A 285 -6.24 9.92 -11.73
N GLU A 286 -7.42 9.96 -12.37
CA GLU A 286 -7.76 9.08 -13.50
C GLU A 286 -6.83 9.28 -14.71
N MET A 287 -6.42 10.52 -14.97
CA MET A 287 -5.45 10.81 -16.03
C MET A 287 -4.05 10.31 -15.68
N GLN A 288 -3.62 10.46 -14.42
CA GLN A 288 -2.36 9.89 -13.95
C GLN A 288 -2.35 8.36 -14.05
N GLU A 289 -3.44 7.70 -13.68
CA GLU A 289 -3.60 6.24 -13.81
C GLU A 289 -3.52 5.80 -15.28
N GLN A 290 -4.10 6.57 -16.21
CA GLN A 290 -4.00 6.32 -17.65
C GLN A 290 -2.57 6.49 -18.18
N ILE A 291 -1.85 7.52 -17.75
CA ILE A 291 -0.43 7.71 -18.08
C ILE A 291 0.36 6.50 -17.57
N SER A 292 0.18 6.15 -16.31
CA SER A 292 0.85 5.04 -15.66
C SER A 292 0.62 3.73 -16.41
N SER A 293 -0.64 3.42 -16.74
CA SER A 293 -1.00 2.20 -17.47
C SER A 293 -0.30 2.15 -18.84
N LYS A 294 -0.32 3.25 -19.60
CA LYS A 294 0.32 3.32 -20.92
C LYS A 294 1.83 3.20 -20.87
N LEU A 295 2.47 3.82 -19.87
CA LEU A 295 3.91 3.69 -19.67
C LEU A 295 4.32 2.24 -19.38
N LEU A 296 3.51 1.53 -18.58
CA LEU A 296 3.76 0.12 -18.26
C LEU A 296 3.54 -0.79 -19.46
N GLU A 297 2.55 -0.51 -20.31
CA GLU A 297 2.34 -1.22 -21.58
C GLU A 297 3.51 -1.04 -22.57
N MET A 298 4.17 0.13 -22.55
CA MET A 298 5.33 0.41 -23.39
C MET A 298 6.64 -0.17 -22.83
N ALA A 299 6.67 -0.46 -21.53
CA ALA A 299 7.85 -0.98 -20.86
C ALA A 299 7.84 -2.52 -20.89
N ASP A 300 8.61 -3.12 -21.80
CA ASP A 300 8.75 -4.58 -21.89
C ASP A 300 10.10 -5.02 -21.31
N PHE A 301 10.11 -5.26 -20.00
CA PHE A 301 11.24 -5.82 -19.27
C PHE A 301 10.76 -6.47 -17.96
N ASP A 302 11.55 -7.43 -17.49
CA ASP A 302 11.31 -8.15 -16.24
C ASP A 302 11.98 -7.43 -15.06
N MET A 303 11.41 -7.58 -13.87
CA MET A 303 11.99 -7.07 -12.63
C MET A 303 12.88 -8.14 -11.97
N PRO A 304 13.93 -7.75 -11.23
CA PRO A 304 14.74 -8.70 -10.47
C PRO A 304 13.90 -9.44 -9.42
N GLU A 305 13.97 -10.77 -9.42
CA GLU A 305 13.08 -11.63 -8.63
C GLU A 305 13.34 -11.49 -7.14
N ASP A 306 14.61 -11.39 -6.73
CA ASP A 306 14.98 -11.30 -5.33
C ASP A 306 14.52 -9.97 -4.74
N MET A 307 14.63 -8.89 -5.52
CA MET A 307 14.09 -7.57 -5.14
C MET A 307 12.58 -7.61 -4.94
N VAL A 308 11.85 -8.20 -5.89
CA VAL A 308 10.38 -8.32 -5.83
C VAL A 308 9.96 -9.18 -4.64
N ALA A 309 10.62 -10.33 -4.44
CA ALA A 309 10.35 -11.23 -3.33
C ALA A 309 10.60 -10.55 -1.98
N HIS A 310 11.72 -9.82 -1.84
CA HIS A 310 12.05 -9.10 -0.62
C HIS A 310 10.96 -8.08 -0.24
N HIS A 311 10.59 -7.20 -1.17
CA HIS A 311 9.57 -6.18 -0.91
C HIS A 311 8.16 -6.74 -0.77
N THR A 312 7.84 -7.82 -1.46
CA THR A 312 6.58 -8.55 -1.27
C THR A 312 6.49 -9.09 0.15
N ASN A 313 7.55 -9.73 0.65
CA ASN A 313 7.61 -10.23 2.03
C ASN A 313 7.51 -9.10 3.07
N GLU A 314 8.18 -7.97 2.86
CA GLU A 314 8.04 -6.80 3.75
C GLU A 314 6.59 -6.27 3.79
N ARG A 315 5.94 -6.19 2.63
CA ARG A 315 4.55 -5.73 2.51
C ARG A 315 3.59 -6.70 3.21
N LEU A 316 3.75 -8.00 2.98
CA LEU A 316 2.96 -9.04 3.64
C LEU A 316 3.15 -9.03 5.16
N HIS A 317 4.38 -8.89 5.63
CA HIS A 317 4.66 -8.83 7.06
C HIS A 317 3.98 -7.62 7.73
N LYS A 318 4.01 -6.43 7.10
CA LYS A 318 3.28 -5.25 7.59
C LYS A 318 1.78 -5.49 7.61
N TYR A 319 1.23 -6.07 6.55
CA TYR A 319 -0.20 -6.38 6.46
C TYR A 319 -0.63 -7.38 7.54
N GLN A 320 0.16 -8.42 7.77
CA GLN A 320 -0.08 -9.40 8.83
C GLN A 320 -0.09 -8.74 10.22
N LEU A 321 0.87 -7.86 10.50
CA LEU A 321 0.90 -7.11 11.76
C LEU A 321 -0.36 -6.24 11.93
N ASP A 322 -0.82 -5.58 10.87
CA ASP A 322 -2.04 -4.77 10.90
C ASP A 322 -3.31 -5.60 11.17
N LEU A 323 -3.41 -6.81 10.59
CA LEU A 323 -4.54 -7.71 10.83
C LEU A 323 -4.53 -8.27 12.26
N LEU A 324 -3.35 -8.62 12.78
CA LEU A 324 -3.19 -9.05 14.17
C LEU A 324 -3.56 -7.94 15.14
N ASN A 325 -3.17 -6.70 14.87
CA ASN A 325 -3.54 -5.52 15.66
C ASN A 325 -5.06 -5.23 15.62
N LYS A 326 -5.75 -5.66 14.56
CA LYS A 326 -7.21 -5.57 14.44
C LYS A 326 -7.96 -6.76 15.08
N GLY A 327 -7.24 -7.72 15.67
CA GLY A 327 -7.82 -8.88 16.34
C GLY A 327 -8.24 -10.02 15.41
N THR A 328 -7.73 -10.05 14.17
CA THR A 328 -8.05 -11.12 13.20
C THR A 328 -7.38 -12.43 13.62
N PRO A 329 -8.08 -13.58 13.66
CA PRO A 329 -7.49 -14.87 14.00
C PRO A 329 -6.39 -15.29 13.03
N GLN A 330 -5.29 -15.84 13.54
CA GLN A 330 -4.12 -16.26 12.76
C GLN A 330 -4.49 -17.24 11.62
N GLU A 331 -5.41 -18.17 11.87
CA GLU A 331 -5.86 -19.17 10.88
C GLU A 331 -6.58 -18.54 9.68
N GLU A 332 -7.28 -17.43 9.90
CA GLU A 332 -7.97 -16.69 8.84
C GLU A 332 -7.00 -15.86 8.01
N ILE A 333 -5.97 -15.30 8.66
CA ILE A 333 -4.86 -14.64 7.97
C ILE A 333 -4.17 -15.63 7.06
N GLU A 334 -3.75 -16.79 7.58
CA GLU A 334 -3.01 -17.81 6.82
C GLU A 334 -3.76 -18.33 5.59
N LYS A 335 -5.08 -18.51 5.68
CA LYS A 335 -5.91 -18.92 4.53
C LYS A 335 -5.89 -17.92 3.37
N ASN A 336 -5.81 -16.63 3.66
CA ASN A 336 -5.83 -15.56 2.66
C ASN A 336 -4.42 -15.15 2.19
N MET A 337 -3.35 -15.65 2.84
CA MET A 337 -1.98 -15.21 2.57
C MET A 337 -1.49 -15.52 1.15
N GLU A 338 -1.95 -16.60 0.52
CA GLU A 338 -1.48 -17.00 -0.81
C GLU A 338 -2.03 -16.06 -1.90
N ASP A 339 -3.33 -15.78 -1.90
CA ASP A 339 -3.95 -14.81 -2.80
C ASP A 339 -3.39 -13.40 -2.57
N LEU A 340 -3.19 -13.02 -1.30
CA LEU A 340 -2.57 -11.75 -0.93
C LEU A 340 -1.12 -11.64 -1.42
N LYS A 341 -0.38 -12.75 -1.42
CA LYS A 341 1.00 -12.79 -1.90
C LYS A 341 1.05 -12.52 -3.40
N SER A 342 0.26 -13.22 -4.20
CA SER A 342 0.22 -13.00 -5.66
C SER A 342 -0.21 -11.58 -6.01
N ALA A 343 -1.28 -11.06 -5.38
CA ALA A 343 -1.71 -9.68 -5.60
C ALA A 343 -0.66 -8.64 -5.16
N SER A 344 0.04 -8.91 -4.05
CA SER A 344 1.12 -8.05 -3.58
C SER A 344 2.32 -8.06 -4.52
N GLU A 345 2.69 -9.23 -5.03
CA GLU A 345 3.79 -9.41 -5.98
C GLU A 345 3.53 -8.63 -7.28
N GLU A 346 2.35 -8.79 -7.88
CA GLU A 346 1.95 -8.03 -9.08
C GLU A 346 1.99 -6.52 -8.85
N SER A 347 1.50 -6.06 -7.70
CA SER A 347 1.53 -4.64 -7.36
C SER A 347 2.95 -4.14 -7.11
N VAL A 348 3.82 -4.92 -6.44
CA VAL A 348 5.22 -4.57 -6.21
C VAL A 348 5.98 -4.47 -7.53
N VAL A 349 5.80 -5.43 -8.43
CA VAL A 349 6.37 -5.39 -9.79
C VAL A 349 5.89 -4.14 -10.52
N ARG A 350 4.58 -3.85 -10.49
CA ARG A 350 4.00 -2.67 -11.14
C ARG A 350 4.60 -1.36 -10.60
N ASP A 351 4.68 -1.22 -9.27
CA ASP A 351 5.18 -0.02 -8.59
C ASP A 351 6.66 0.23 -8.94
N PHE A 352 7.50 -0.80 -8.86
CA PHE A 352 8.92 -0.65 -9.19
C PHE A 352 9.16 -0.42 -10.67
N LYS A 353 8.43 -1.11 -11.54
CA LYS A 353 8.51 -0.91 -12.99
C LYS A 353 8.13 0.51 -13.37
N MET A 354 7.05 1.04 -12.78
CA MET A 354 6.66 2.44 -12.93
C MET A 354 7.77 3.39 -12.48
N SER A 355 8.32 3.15 -11.29
CA SER A 355 9.37 3.98 -10.70
C SER A 355 10.61 4.05 -11.59
N LEU A 356 11.07 2.91 -12.13
CA LEU A 356 12.18 2.85 -13.06
C LEU A 356 11.89 3.56 -14.39
N VAL A 357 10.69 3.39 -14.94
CA VAL A 357 10.28 4.07 -16.17
C VAL A 357 10.27 5.59 -15.97
N LEU A 358 9.71 6.07 -14.86
CA LEU A 358 9.69 7.50 -14.54
C LEU A 358 11.10 8.04 -14.31
N GLU A 359 11.97 7.31 -13.63
CA GLU A 359 13.37 7.71 -13.42
C GLU A 359 14.11 7.80 -14.76
N HIS A 360 13.93 6.83 -15.66
CA HIS A 360 14.52 6.85 -17.00
C HIS A 360 14.04 8.06 -17.84
N ILE A 361 12.74 8.36 -17.80
CA ILE A 361 12.19 9.56 -18.45
C ILE A 361 12.75 10.83 -17.79
N ALA A 362 12.85 10.85 -16.47
CA ALA A 362 13.39 11.99 -15.73
C ALA A 362 14.86 12.26 -16.07
N GLU A 363 15.67 11.22 -16.29
CA GLU A 363 17.04 11.36 -16.77
C GLU A 363 17.09 11.88 -18.21
N LYS A 364 16.29 11.30 -19.11
CA LYS A 364 16.22 11.68 -20.53
C LYS A 364 15.78 13.13 -20.73
N GLU A 365 14.78 13.58 -19.97
CA GLU A 365 14.27 14.96 -19.98
C GLU A 365 15.04 15.91 -19.05
N ARG A 366 16.06 15.40 -18.33
CA ARG A 366 16.89 16.18 -17.39
C ARG A 366 16.06 16.90 -16.32
N ILE A 367 15.13 16.18 -15.73
CA ILE A 367 14.28 16.64 -14.63
C ILE A 367 15.06 16.50 -13.32
N PHE A 368 15.30 17.63 -12.66
CA PHE A 368 15.99 17.68 -11.38
C PHE A 368 15.08 18.23 -10.28
N VAL A 369 15.35 17.80 -9.04
CA VAL A 369 14.71 18.31 -7.83
C VAL A 369 15.69 19.25 -7.14
N THR A 370 15.29 20.52 -6.97
CA THR A 370 16.12 21.51 -6.29
C THR A 370 15.90 21.43 -4.78
N GLU A 371 16.80 22.04 -3.99
CA GLU A 371 16.56 22.20 -2.55
C GLU A 371 15.27 22.96 -2.25
N ASP A 372 14.91 23.95 -3.08
CA ASP A 372 13.69 24.74 -2.89
C ASP A 372 12.44 23.88 -3.04
N ASP A 373 12.43 22.93 -3.98
CA ASP A 373 11.32 21.98 -4.11
C ASP A 373 11.16 21.10 -2.86
N VAL A 374 12.28 20.62 -2.31
CA VAL A 374 12.31 19.83 -1.09
C VAL A 374 11.81 20.66 0.08
N ASN A 375 12.30 21.89 0.24
CA ASN A 375 11.90 22.78 1.32
C ASN A 375 10.42 23.16 1.21
N ARG A 376 9.90 23.41 0.01
CA ARG A 376 8.47 23.65 -0.21
C ARG A 376 7.64 22.46 0.23
N ARG A 377 8.02 21.25 -0.20
CA ARG A 377 7.31 20.02 0.17
C ARG A 377 7.34 19.75 1.68
N ILE A 378 8.48 19.98 2.33
CA ILE A 378 8.61 19.88 3.78
C ILE A 378 7.69 20.89 4.48
N SER A 379 7.59 22.11 3.95
CA SER A 379 6.73 23.16 4.51
C SER A 379 5.24 22.80 4.38
N GLU A 380 4.83 22.23 3.25
CA GLU A 380 3.47 21.69 3.05
C GLU A 380 3.16 20.56 4.05
N MET A 381 4.08 19.60 4.21
CA MET A 381 3.93 18.50 5.18
C MET A 381 3.84 19.04 6.61
N ALA A 382 4.72 19.97 6.97
CA ALA A 382 4.74 20.60 8.28
C ALA A 382 3.39 21.28 8.60
N GLY A 383 2.80 21.97 7.63
CA GLY A 383 1.46 22.56 7.76
C GLY A 383 0.35 21.54 8.02
N MET A 384 0.41 20.36 7.42
CA MET A 384 -0.57 19.28 7.64
C MET A 384 -0.48 18.69 9.05
N TYR A 385 0.73 18.57 9.60
CA TYR A 385 0.97 18.01 10.94
C TYR A 385 1.00 19.08 12.06
N GLY A 386 0.81 20.36 11.72
CA GLY A 386 0.91 21.46 12.69
C GLY A 386 2.31 21.62 13.29
N LEU A 387 3.35 21.23 12.55
CA LEU A 387 4.75 21.30 12.97
C LEU A 387 5.47 22.47 12.30
N GLU A 388 6.57 22.92 12.89
CA GLU A 388 7.48 23.86 12.24
C GLU A 388 8.27 23.15 11.12
N PRO A 389 8.48 23.78 9.94
CA PRO A 389 9.20 23.16 8.83
C PRO A 389 10.61 22.67 9.19
N SER A 390 11.29 23.39 10.09
CA SER A 390 12.63 23.01 10.55
C SER A 390 12.64 21.72 11.37
N ASP A 391 11.58 21.45 12.14
CA ASP A 391 11.47 20.25 12.96
C ASP A 391 11.00 19.05 12.13
N MET A 392 10.09 19.28 11.17
CA MET A 392 9.73 18.28 10.16
C MET A 392 10.96 17.81 9.37
N ARG A 393 11.83 18.74 8.95
CA ARG A 393 13.07 18.39 8.26
C ARG A 393 13.97 17.50 9.11
N LYS A 394 14.21 17.87 10.39
CA LYS A 394 15.02 17.05 11.30
C LYS A 394 14.44 15.64 11.49
N GLN A 395 13.12 15.50 11.54
CA GLN A 395 12.48 14.18 11.63
C GLN A 395 12.74 13.33 10.38
N LEU A 396 12.56 13.91 9.20
CA LEU A 396 12.83 13.24 7.93
C LEU A 396 14.31 12.86 7.76
N GLU A 397 15.22 13.71 8.22
CA GLU A 397 16.66 13.43 8.25
C GLU A 397 16.99 12.28 9.22
N LYS A 398 16.41 12.27 10.42
CA LYS A 398 16.57 11.16 11.38
C LYS A 398 16.08 9.82 10.83
N MET A 399 15.04 9.84 10.00
CA MET A 399 14.49 8.65 9.34
C MET A 399 15.15 8.34 8.00
N ASN A 400 16.23 9.05 7.62
CA ASN A 400 16.89 8.94 6.30
C ASN A 400 15.91 9.05 5.11
N SER A 401 14.80 9.76 5.27
CA SER A 401 13.68 9.79 4.32
C SER A 401 13.78 10.96 3.32
N ILE A 402 14.76 11.85 3.46
CA ILE A 402 14.96 12.97 2.53
C ILE A 402 15.28 12.47 1.12
N SER A 403 16.03 11.37 0.98
CA SER A 403 16.34 10.77 -0.32
C SER A 403 15.05 10.29 -1.01
N ASN A 404 14.21 9.56 -0.28
CA ASN A 404 12.92 9.09 -0.79
C ASN A 404 11.99 10.25 -1.15
N LEU A 405 12.00 11.34 -0.36
CA LEU A 405 11.24 12.54 -0.68
C LEU A 405 11.69 13.18 -1.99
N ARG A 406 13.01 13.24 -2.25
CA ARG A 406 13.53 13.73 -3.54
C ARG A 406 13.11 12.83 -4.69
N HIS A 407 13.17 11.51 -4.50
CA HIS A 407 12.73 10.54 -5.51
C HIS A 407 11.27 10.78 -5.89
N GLN A 408 10.39 10.83 -4.88
CA GLN A 408 8.95 11.10 -5.07
C GLN A 408 8.70 12.46 -5.75
N LEU A 409 9.45 13.50 -5.38
CA LEU A 409 9.33 14.80 -6.03
C LEU A 409 9.73 14.76 -7.50
N ARG A 410 10.75 13.97 -7.84
CA ARG A 410 11.21 13.79 -9.22
C ARG A 410 10.18 13.04 -10.05
N GLU A 411 9.63 11.94 -9.52
CA GLU A 411 8.54 11.19 -10.14
C GLU A 411 7.31 12.09 -10.40
N ASN A 412 6.87 12.83 -9.38
CA ASN A 412 5.74 13.74 -9.51
C ASN A 412 5.96 14.84 -10.56
N LYS A 413 7.17 15.40 -10.64
CA LYS A 413 7.52 16.36 -11.70
C LYS A 413 7.50 15.72 -13.08
N THR A 414 7.96 14.49 -13.19
CA THR A 414 7.98 13.72 -14.43
C THR A 414 6.57 13.43 -14.91
N LEU A 415 5.70 12.91 -14.04
CA LEU A 415 4.28 12.74 -14.33
C LEU A 415 3.62 14.06 -14.73
N SER A 416 3.95 15.16 -14.04
CA SER A 416 3.42 16.49 -14.37
C SER A 416 3.88 16.99 -15.75
N LEU A 417 5.09 16.65 -16.18
CA LEU A 417 5.57 16.94 -17.53
C LEU A 417 4.81 16.11 -18.56
N LEU A 418 4.70 14.80 -18.33
CA LEU A 418 3.97 13.89 -19.23
C LEU A 418 2.50 14.29 -19.39
N MET A 419 1.86 14.73 -18.30
CA MET A 419 0.50 15.23 -18.32
C MET A 419 0.35 16.52 -19.14
N LYS A 420 1.37 17.39 -19.15
CA LYS A 420 1.38 18.61 -19.98
C LYS A 420 1.66 18.33 -21.45
N GLU A 421 2.46 17.32 -21.75
CA GLU A 421 2.78 16.90 -23.12
C GLU A 421 1.75 15.93 -23.71
N ALA A 422 0.80 15.45 -22.91
CA ALA A 422 -0.25 14.54 -23.34
C ALA A 422 -1.33 15.25 -24.19
N ASN A 423 -1.89 14.50 -25.14
CA ASN A 423 -3.03 14.93 -25.93
C ASN A 423 -4.32 14.57 -25.19
N ILE A 424 -5.02 15.57 -24.66
CA ILE A 424 -6.21 15.36 -23.85
C ILE A 424 -7.47 15.43 -24.72
N GLU A 425 -8.19 14.30 -24.80
CA GLU A 425 -9.51 14.22 -25.41
C GLU A 425 -10.58 14.29 -24.31
N GLU A 426 -11.50 15.26 -24.40
CA GLU A 426 -12.63 15.34 -23.49
C GLU A 426 -13.72 14.35 -23.89
N ILE A 427 -13.96 13.35 -23.04
CA ILE A 427 -15.05 12.39 -23.22
C ILE A 427 -16.31 12.90 -22.54
N LYS A 428 -17.48 12.77 -23.18
CA LYS A 428 -18.76 13.11 -22.54
C LYS A 428 -19.05 12.12 -21.42
N ASP A 429 -19.60 12.61 -20.31
CA ASP A 429 -20.02 11.78 -19.17
C ASP A 429 -21.10 10.76 -19.62
N GLU A 430 -20.68 9.53 -19.95
CA GLU A 430 -21.60 8.42 -20.23
C GLU A 430 -22.24 7.84 -18.95
N VAL A 431 -21.92 8.38 -17.77
CA VAL A 431 -22.44 7.91 -16.48
C VAL A 431 -23.97 8.10 -16.37
N LYS A 432 -24.59 8.98 -17.18
CA LYS A 432 -26.06 9.09 -17.20
C LYS A 432 -26.80 7.96 -17.95
N GLN A 433 -26.14 7.10 -18.75
CA GLN A 433 -26.87 6.11 -19.57
C GLN A 433 -27.00 4.70 -18.98
N LYS A 434 -26.23 4.32 -17.94
CA LYS A 434 -26.37 2.97 -17.34
C LYS A 434 -27.46 2.86 -16.26
N LYS A 435 -27.96 3.97 -15.69
CA LYS A 435 -29.07 3.93 -14.72
C LYS A 435 -30.46 3.96 -15.34
N ASP A 436 -30.61 4.41 -16.59
CA ASP A 436 -31.91 4.47 -17.28
C ASP A 436 -32.22 3.24 -18.16
N LYS A 437 -31.36 2.21 -18.14
CA LYS A 437 -31.60 0.93 -18.84
C LYS A 437 -31.93 -0.25 -17.90
N GLU A 438 -31.99 -0.02 -16.59
CA GLU A 438 -32.32 -1.04 -15.58
C GLU A 438 -33.44 -0.63 -14.62
N LYS A 439 -34.40 0.20 -15.08
CA LYS A 439 -35.70 0.34 -14.40
C LYS A 439 -36.86 0.20 -15.35
#